data_AF-A0A0Q4PWN2-F1
#
_entry.id   AF-A0A0Q4PWN2-F1
#
_cell.length_a   1.000
_cell.length_b   1.000
_cell.length_c   1.000
_cell.angle_alpha   90.00
_cell.angle_beta   90.00
_cell.angle_gamma   90.00
#
_symmetry.space_group_name_H-M   'P 1'
#
loop_
_entity.id
_entity.type
_entity.pdbx_description
1 polymer ?
#
loop_
_entity_poly.entity_id
_entity_poly.type
_entity_poly.pdbx_seq_one_letter_code
_entity_poly.pdbx_strand_id
1 'polypeptide(L)'
;MGDISNETSMEDILSSIKRIIAEEGEGSAQALRGRKSIRTAQARDLDDSDEILELNQSVAAPPPPPRMEQPRVEQPRVDAPRAERPRAPEPRMEAEPEPMPAAPAPGKIDASIVSDRAAEASRGALDQLSRMLVKPETPGADSLEGMVREMLRPMLREWLDAKLPGIVEAMVAREIARISGRE
;
A
#
# COMPACT_ATOMS: atom_id res chain seq x y z
N MET A 1 -44.92 -38.11 33.39
CA MET A 1 -43.81 -39.07 33.23
C MET A 1 -43.24 -38.79 31.84
N GLY A 2 -42.11 -38.09 31.66
CA GLY A 2 -40.78 -38.42 32.21
C GLY A 2 -40.40 -39.76 31.60
N ASP A 3 -39.79 -39.84 30.41
CA ASP A 3 -38.41 -39.44 30.10
C ASP A 3 -38.28 -39.21 28.59
N ILE A 4 -38.57 -38.00 28.11
CA ILE A 4 -38.18 -37.52 26.76
C ILE A 4 -36.69 -37.10 26.80
N SER A 5 -36.10 -37.09 27.99
CA SER A 5 -34.77 -36.54 28.28
C SER A 5 -33.61 -37.44 27.89
N ASN A 6 -33.88 -38.60 27.29
CA ASN A 6 -32.86 -39.37 26.58
C ASN A 6 -33.21 -39.62 25.11
N GLU A 7 -34.35 -39.09 24.65
CA GLU A 7 -34.76 -39.11 23.23
C GLU A 7 -34.01 -38.05 22.40
N THR A 8 -33.14 -37.28 23.05
CA THR A 8 -32.11 -36.49 22.37
C THR A 8 -30.87 -36.51 23.27
N SER A 9 -30.09 -37.59 23.21
CA SER A 9 -28.83 -37.72 23.93
C SER A 9 -27.90 -36.56 23.54
N MET A 10 -26.99 -36.15 24.44
CA MET A 10 -25.95 -35.14 24.16
C MET A 10 -25.22 -35.42 22.83
N GLU A 11 -25.06 -36.68 22.50
CA GLU A 11 -24.48 -37.21 21.26
C GLU A 11 -25.31 -36.84 20.02
N ASP A 12 -26.64 -36.92 20.13
CA ASP A 12 -27.59 -36.54 19.08
C ASP A 12 -27.65 -35.02 18.92
N ILE A 13 -27.55 -34.26 20.02
CA ILE A 13 -27.45 -32.79 19.98
C ILE A 13 -26.18 -32.39 19.21
N LEU A 14 -25.04 -32.99 19.54
CA LEU A 14 -23.76 -32.69 18.87
C LEU A 14 -23.74 -33.17 17.42
N SER A 15 -24.37 -34.31 17.13
CA SER A 15 -24.49 -34.85 15.76
C SER A 15 -25.43 -34.01 14.90
N SER A 16 -26.53 -33.51 15.48
CA SER A 16 -27.47 -32.59 14.83
C SER A 16 -26.81 -31.24 14.52
N ILE A 17 -26.10 -30.64 15.48
CA ILE A 17 -25.34 -29.39 15.25
C ILE A 17 -24.25 -29.60 14.19
N LYS A 18 -23.50 -30.71 14.25
CA LYS A 18 -22.46 -31.03 13.25
C LYS A 18 -23.04 -31.22 11.85
N ARG A 19 -24.20 -31.88 11.74
CA ARG A 19 -24.91 -32.06 10.47
C ARG A 19 -25.43 -30.73 9.93
N ILE A 20 -26.04 -29.88 10.77
CA ILE A 20 -26.52 -28.56 10.36
C ILE A 20 -25.36 -27.68 9.88
N ILE A 21 -24.21 -27.66 10.56
CA ILE A 21 -23.03 -26.87 10.14
C ILE A 21 -22.42 -27.41 8.83
N ALA A 22 -22.40 -28.73 8.64
CA ALA A 22 -21.91 -29.32 7.39
C ALA A 22 -22.86 -29.02 6.22
N GLU A 23 -24.17 -29.14 6.44
CA GLU A 23 -25.22 -28.90 5.43
C GLU A 23 -25.37 -27.40 5.10
N GLU A 24 -25.21 -26.52 6.10
CA GLU A 24 -25.16 -25.05 5.94
C GLU A 24 -23.80 -24.58 5.35
N GLY A 25 -22.71 -25.30 5.64
CA GLY A 25 -21.38 -25.13 5.05
C GLY A 25 -21.31 -25.53 3.57
N GLU A 26 -21.97 -26.62 3.17
CA GLU A 26 -22.07 -27.04 1.78
C GLU A 26 -23.06 -26.20 0.98
N GLY A 27 -24.20 -25.81 1.59
CA GLY A 27 -25.13 -24.84 1.03
C GLY A 27 -24.49 -23.47 0.82
N SER A 28 -23.66 -23.00 1.75
CA SER A 28 -22.88 -21.76 1.60
C SER A 28 -21.74 -21.89 0.60
N ALA A 29 -21.05 -23.04 0.52
CA ALA A 29 -20.00 -23.29 -0.48
C ALA A 29 -20.54 -23.38 -1.92
N GLN A 30 -21.72 -24.00 -2.13
CA GLN A 30 -22.36 -24.12 -3.44
C GLN A 30 -23.12 -22.82 -3.81
N ALA A 31 -23.69 -22.11 -2.83
CA ALA A 31 -24.19 -20.75 -3.02
C ALA A 31 -23.06 -19.74 -3.30
N LEU A 32 -21.83 -19.94 -2.79
CA LEU A 32 -20.66 -19.11 -3.15
C LEU A 32 -20.25 -19.33 -4.61
N ARG A 33 -20.36 -20.55 -5.16
CA ARG A 33 -20.10 -20.82 -6.59
C ARG A 33 -21.24 -20.36 -7.50
N GLY A 34 -22.50 -20.50 -7.08
CA GLY A 34 -23.68 -19.99 -7.80
C GLY A 34 -23.79 -18.46 -7.80
N ARG A 35 -23.46 -17.80 -6.68
CA ARG A 35 -23.40 -16.33 -6.59
C ARG A 35 -22.27 -15.73 -7.44
N LYS A 36 -21.20 -16.48 -7.73
CA LYS A 36 -20.10 -16.02 -8.59
C LYS A 36 -20.45 -15.98 -10.07
N SER A 37 -21.45 -16.76 -10.51
CA SER A 37 -21.94 -16.76 -11.89
C SER A 37 -23.13 -15.81 -12.14
N ILE A 38 -23.81 -15.36 -11.09
CA ILE A 38 -24.99 -14.46 -11.18
C ILE A 38 -24.63 -13.01 -10.75
N ARG A 39 -23.62 -12.80 -9.88
CA ARG A 39 -23.08 -11.45 -9.59
C ARG A 39 -22.33 -10.81 -10.75
N THR A 40 -22.00 -11.57 -11.80
CA THR A 40 -21.46 -11.04 -13.06
C THR A 40 -22.52 -10.33 -13.91
N ALA A 41 -23.82 -10.40 -13.58
CA ALA A 41 -24.89 -9.85 -14.41
C ALA A 41 -25.79 -8.77 -13.77
N GLN A 42 -25.87 -8.63 -12.44
CA GLN A 42 -26.83 -7.70 -11.80
C GLN A 42 -26.31 -6.94 -10.56
N ALA A 43 -25.02 -6.63 -10.49
CA ALA A 43 -24.45 -5.78 -9.43
C ALA A 43 -23.40 -4.79 -9.97
N ARG A 44 -23.72 -4.18 -11.11
CA ARG A 44 -23.09 -2.93 -11.55
C ARG A 44 -24.16 -1.85 -11.35
N ASP A 45 -23.77 -0.78 -10.67
CA ASP A 45 -24.56 0.38 -10.21
C ASP A 45 -25.18 0.21 -8.80
N LEU A 46 -24.88 0.97 -7.73
CA LEU A 46 -23.92 2.03 -7.39
C LEU A 46 -23.85 2.02 -5.85
N ASP A 47 -22.67 1.76 -5.27
CA ASP A 47 -22.26 2.36 -3.99
C ASP A 47 -20.79 2.70 -4.17
N ASP A 48 -20.62 3.79 -4.88
CA ASP A 48 -19.37 4.39 -5.33
C ASP A 48 -18.77 5.17 -4.16
N SER A 49 -18.73 4.63 -2.94
CA SER A 49 -18.09 5.32 -1.81
C SER A 49 -16.55 5.12 -1.80
N ASP A 50 -16.01 4.43 -2.81
CA ASP A 50 -14.62 4.53 -3.28
C ASP A 50 -14.43 5.74 -4.26
N GLU A 51 -15.52 6.42 -4.67
CA GLU A 51 -15.55 7.82 -5.16
C GLU A 51 -15.26 8.81 -4.01
N ILE A 52 -15.29 8.36 -2.74
CA ILE A 52 -14.83 9.16 -1.60
C ILE A 52 -13.31 9.16 -1.59
N LEU A 53 -12.74 10.26 -2.08
CA LEU A 53 -11.31 10.53 -2.04
C LEU A 53 -10.83 10.81 -0.60
N GLU A 54 -9.98 9.95 -0.06
CA GLU A 54 -9.22 10.23 1.17
C GLU A 54 -8.07 11.21 0.89
N LEU A 55 -8.32 12.51 1.05
CA LEU A 55 -7.32 13.59 0.92
C LEU A 55 -6.35 13.66 2.13
N ASN A 56 -5.65 12.57 2.43
CA ASN A 56 -4.49 12.59 3.33
C ASN A 56 -3.17 12.90 2.60
N GLN A 57 -3.22 13.06 1.28
CA GLN A 57 -2.11 13.52 0.45
C GLN A 57 -2.26 15.02 0.18
N SER A 58 -1.28 15.83 0.60
CA SER A 58 -1.21 17.24 0.21
C SER A 58 -0.76 17.35 -1.25
N VAL A 59 -1.60 17.96 -2.11
CA VAL A 59 -1.21 18.29 -3.48
C VAL A 59 -0.37 19.56 -3.44
N ALA A 60 0.91 19.41 -3.09
CA ALA A 60 1.90 20.45 -3.25
C ALA A 60 2.72 20.17 -4.52
N ALA A 61 2.14 20.42 -5.68
CA ALA A 61 2.92 20.67 -6.87
C ALA A 61 3.13 22.20 -6.96
N PRO A 62 4.34 22.74 -6.69
CA PRO A 62 4.61 24.13 -7.03
C PRO A 62 4.41 24.32 -8.54
N PRO A 63 3.78 25.42 -8.99
CA PRO A 63 3.65 25.67 -10.43
C PRO A 63 5.03 25.70 -11.06
N PRO A 64 5.22 25.12 -12.28
CA PRO A 64 6.47 25.28 -12.98
C PRO A 64 6.70 26.79 -13.18
N PRO A 65 7.87 27.34 -12.81
CA PRO A 65 8.18 28.71 -13.16
C PRO A 65 8.14 28.83 -14.70
N PRO A 66 7.63 29.94 -15.25
CA PRO A 66 7.58 30.13 -16.69
C PRO A 66 8.99 29.99 -17.29
N ARG A 67 9.10 29.13 -18.30
CA ARG A 67 10.36 28.89 -19.04
C ARG A 67 10.65 30.12 -19.91
N MET A 68 11.48 31.03 -19.40
CA MET A 68 12.06 32.11 -20.21
C MET A 68 13.41 31.65 -20.76
N GLU A 69 13.42 31.20 -22.02
CA GLU A 69 14.65 31.09 -22.79
C GLU A 69 14.94 32.45 -23.43
N GLN A 70 15.99 33.13 -22.95
CA GLN A 70 16.70 34.09 -23.78
C GLN A 70 18.13 33.57 -23.96
N PRO A 71 18.52 33.17 -25.19
CA PRO A 71 19.87 32.73 -25.46
C PRO A 71 20.82 33.89 -25.26
N ARG A 72 21.65 33.82 -24.21
CA ARG A 72 22.79 34.71 -24.08
C ARG A 72 23.84 34.26 -25.10
N VAL A 73 23.91 34.98 -26.21
CA VAL A 73 25.04 34.89 -27.14
C VAL A 73 26.24 35.51 -26.42
N GLU A 74 26.96 34.68 -25.68
CA GLU A 74 28.29 35.03 -25.20
C GLU A 74 29.23 34.89 -26.40
N GLN A 75 29.50 36.00 -27.08
CA GLN A 75 30.52 36.04 -28.12
C GLN A 75 31.87 35.75 -27.45
N PRO A 76 32.52 34.61 -27.72
CA PRO A 76 33.82 34.36 -27.16
C PRO A 76 34.79 35.37 -27.79
N ARG A 77 35.38 36.24 -26.94
CA ARG A 77 36.50 37.09 -27.34
C ARG A 77 37.65 36.17 -27.74
N VAL A 78 38.01 36.24 -29.01
CA VAL A 78 39.14 35.52 -29.58
C VAL A 78 40.40 36.28 -29.16
N ASP A 79 41.04 35.84 -28.08
CA ASP A 79 42.50 35.99 -27.99
C ASP A 79 43.10 34.93 -28.90
N ALA A 80 43.94 35.35 -29.85
CA ALA A 80 44.46 34.46 -30.88
C ALA A 80 45.76 33.76 -30.40
N PRO A 81 45.72 32.48 -29.99
CA PRO A 81 46.91 31.66 -30.01
C PRO A 81 47.22 31.34 -31.47
N ARG A 82 48.39 31.76 -31.96
CA ARG A 82 48.94 31.30 -33.23
C ARG A 82 49.25 29.80 -33.09
N ALA A 83 48.33 28.96 -33.55
CA ALA A 83 48.53 27.52 -33.71
C ALA A 83 48.65 27.20 -35.20
N GLU A 84 49.70 26.47 -35.57
CA GLU A 84 49.91 25.91 -36.90
C GLU A 84 48.72 25.05 -37.31
N ARG A 85 48.28 25.18 -38.58
CA ARG A 85 47.18 24.39 -39.12
C ARG A 85 47.59 22.93 -39.25
N PRO A 86 46.90 21.96 -38.62
CA PRO A 86 46.95 20.58 -39.09
C PRO A 86 46.26 20.53 -40.46
N ARG A 87 46.91 19.93 -41.45
CA ARG A 87 46.32 19.71 -42.77
C ARG A 87 45.15 18.73 -42.64
N ALA A 88 43.93 19.18 -42.89
CA ALA A 88 42.78 18.28 -43.03
C ALA A 88 42.95 17.43 -44.32
N PRO A 89 42.62 16.13 -44.30
CA PRO A 89 42.58 15.33 -45.52
C PRO A 89 41.44 15.80 -46.43
N GLU A 90 41.72 15.88 -47.73
CA GLU A 90 40.74 16.23 -48.77
C GLU A 90 39.61 15.18 -48.87
N PRO A 91 38.38 15.56 -49.26
CA PRO A 91 37.30 14.62 -49.46
C PRO A 91 37.58 13.79 -50.72
N ARG A 92 37.88 12.50 -50.54
CA ARG A 92 37.94 11.53 -51.63
C ARG A 92 36.52 11.03 -51.91
N MET A 93 35.88 11.53 -52.96
CA MET A 93 34.79 10.80 -53.62
C MET A 93 35.37 9.70 -54.53
N GLU A 94 34.57 8.66 -54.73
CA GLU A 94 34.84 7.39 -55.44
C GLU A 94 35.57 6.30 -54.63
N ALA A 95 34.80 5.55 -53.84
CA ALA A 95 35.04 4.14 -53.59
C ALA A 95 33.73 3.38 -53.84
N GLU A 96 33.76 2.55 -54.88
CA GLU A 96 32.80 1.51 -55.22
C GLU A 96 32.44 0.66 -53.99
N PRO A 97 31.18 0.24 -53.77
CA PRO A 97 30.81 -0.46 -52.54
C PRO A 97 31.43 -1.87 -52.54
N GLU A 98 32.48 -2.06 -51.75
CA GLU A 98 32.89 -3.40 -51.31
C GLU A 98 31.76 -4.02 -50.45
N PRO A 99 31.48 -5.34 -50.59
CA PRO A 99 30.44 -5.99 -49.81
C PRO A 99 30.82 -5.98 -48.32
N MET A 100 30.12 -5.18 -47.53
CA MET A 100 30.24 -5.21 -46.07
C MET A 100 29.76 -6.59 -45.55
N PRO A 101 30.38 -7.15 -44.50
CA PRO A 101 29.81 -8.28 -43.79
C PRO A 101 28.42 -7.88 -43.29
N ALA A 102 27.43 -8.74 -43.53
CA ALA A 102 26.04 -8.51 -43.16
C ALA A 102 25.93 -8.01 -41.72
N ALA A 103 25.28 -6.86 -41.54
CA ALA A 103 24.89 -6.39 -40.22
C ALA A 103 24.12 -7.50 -39.49
N PRO A 104 24.40 -7.78 -38.20
CA PRO A 104 23.61 -8.75 -37.45
C PRO A 104 22.15 -8.31 -37.49
N ALA A 105 21.27 -9.25 -37.86
CA ALA A 105 19.83 -9.04 -37.85
C ALA A 105 19.39 -8.44 -36.49
N PRO A 106 18.38 -7.56 -36.45
CA PRO A 106 17.90 -6.99 -35.20
C PRO A 106 17.60 -8.13 -34.23
N GLY A 107 18.41 -8.23 -33.18
CA GLY A 107 18.21 -9.19 -32.11
C GLY A 107 16.79 -9.01 -31.57
N LYS A 108 16.11 -10.13 -31.31
CA LYS A 108 14.80 -10.12 -30.66
C LYS A 108 14.93 -9.24 -29.42
N ILE A 109 14.11 -8.20 -29.32
CA ILE A 109 14.07 -7.34 -28.14
C ILE A 109 13.62 -8.24 -27.00
N ASP A 110 14.52 -8.56 -26.07
CA ASP A 110 14.16 -9.26 -24.85
C ASP A 110 13.11 -8.43 -24.12
N ALA A 111 12.04 -9.08 -23.66
CA ALA A 111 10.89 -8.43 -23.03
C ALA A 111 11.22 -7.71 -21.69
N SER A 112 12.47 -7.78 -21.24
CA SER A 112 12.94 -7.10 -20.05
C SER A 112 13.37 -5.67 -20.39
N ILE A 113 12.60 -4.72 -19.86
CA ILE A 113 12.89 -3.28 -19.96
C ILE A 113 14.09 -2.89 -19.08
N VAL A 114 14.51 -3.77 -18.17
CA VAL A 114 15.60 -3.54 -17.21
C VAL A 114 16.76 -4.48 -17.51
N SER A 115 17.99 -3.97 -17.46
CA SER A 115 19.20 -4.78 -17.57
C SER A 115 19.44 -5.59 -16.28
N ASP A 116 20.02 -6.78 -16.40
CA ASP A 116 20.28 -7.65 -15.24
C ASP A 116 21.10 -6.93 -14.15
N ARG A 117 22.09 -6.14 -14.57
CA ARG A 117 22.91 -5.30 -13.69
C ARG A 117 22.09 -4.27 -12.93
N ALA A 118 21.13 -3.61 -13.59
CA ALA A 118 20.26 -2.63 -12.94
C ALA A 118 19.32 -3.33 -11.96
N ALA A 119 18.79 -4.50 -12.31
CA ALA A 119 17.95 -5.30 -11.42
C ALA A 119 18.70 -5.76 -10.16
N GLU A 120 19.95 -6.23 -10.29
CA GLU A 120 20.80 -6.61 -9.15
C GLU A 120 21.14 -5.42 -8.25
N ALA A 121 21.48 -4.27 -8.84
CA ALA A 121 21.76 -3.05 -8.07
C ALA A 121 20.54 -2.56 -7.28
N SER A 122 19.36 -2.56 -7.90
CA SER A 122 18.10 -2.20 -7.22
C SER A 122 17.74 -3.18 -6.11
N ARG A 123 17.94 -4.49 -6.31
CA ARG A 123 17.74 -5.51 -5.25
C ARG A 123 18.67 -5.27 -4.06
N GLY A 124 19.94 -4.95 -4.29
CA GLY A 124 20.90 -4.64 -3.22
C GLY A 124 20.51 -3.41 -2.40
N ALA A 125 20.11 -2.32 -3.06
CA ALA A 125 19.67 -1.09 -2.38
C ALA A 125 18.37 -1.29 -1.58
N LEU A 126 17.42 -2.06 -2.11
CA LEU A 126 16.18 -2.39 -1.42
C LEU A 126 16.41 -3.35 -0.24
N ASP A 127 17.35 -4.29 -0.34
CA ASP A 127 17.73 -5.16 0.79
C ASP A 127 18.40 -4.36 1.91
N GLN A 128 19.25 -3.39 1.57
CA GLN A 128 19.83 -2.46 2.54
C GLN A 128 18.75 -1.63 3.25
N LEU A 129 17.78 -1.10 2.50
CA LEU A 129 16.65 -0.36 3.07
C LEU A 129 15.77 -1.25 3.96
N SER A 130 15.50 -2.48 3.53
CA SER A 130 14.73 -3.48 4.29
C SER A 130 15.38 -3.82 5.64
N ARG A 131 16.71 -3.97 5.66
CA ARG A 131 17.48 -4.19 6.90
C ARG A 131 17.47 -2.98 7.83
N MET A 132 17.38 -1.77 7.27
CA MET A 132 17.25 -0.53 8.04
C MET A 132 15.84 -0.32 8.59
N LEU A 133 14.84 -0.96 8.00
CA LEU A 133 13.48 -1.02 8.53
C LEU A 133 13.44 -2.03 9.68
N VAL A 134 14.13 -1.68 10.77
CA VAL A 134 14.14 -2.40 12.04
C VAL A 134 12.69 -2.66 12.46
N LYS A 135 12.30 -3.93 12.49
CA LYS A 135 11.03 -4.35 13.08
C LYS A 135 11.17 -4.19 14.59
N PRO A 136 10.46 -3.25 15.22
CA PRO A 136 10.71 -2.94 16.62
C PRO A 136 10.32 -4.14 17.50
N GLU A 137 11.19 -4.49 18.45
CA GLU A 137 10.98 -5.55 19.45
C GLU A 137 9.69 -5.30 20.27
N THR A 138 9.32 -4.03 20.42
CA THR A 138 8.04 -3.57 20.97
C THR A 138 7.23 -2.87 19.88
N PRO A 139 6.01 -3.36 19.56
CA PRO A 139 5.13 -2.67 18.62
C PRO A 139 4.97 -1.20 19.03
N GLY A 140 5.41 -0.30 18.16
CA GLY A 140 5.18 1.12 18.33
C GLY A 140 6.27 1.91 19.06
N ALA A 141 7.23 1.32 19.77
CA ALA A 141 8.14 2.09 20.64
C ALA A 141 8.99 3.16 19.91
N ASP A 142 9.56 2.80 18.75
CA ASP A 142 10.31 3.72 17.88
C ASP A 142 9.52 4.16 16.64
N SER A 143 8.21 3.90 16.62
CA SER A 143 7.34 4.33 15.53
C SER A 143 6.63 5.64 15.87
N LEU A 144 6.09 6.30 14.84
CA LEU A 144 5.23 7.47 15.02
C LEU A 144 4.06 7.19 15.98
N GLU A 145 3.54 5.95 15.98
CA GLU A 145 2.48 5.55 16.90
C GLU A 145 2.92 5.64 18.36
N GLY A 146 4.15 5.24 18.69
CA GLY A 146 4.71 5.39 20.04
C GLY A 146 4.84 6.83 20.44
N MET A 147 5.37 7.67 19.56
CA MET A 147 5.48 9.11 19.81
C MET A 147 4.11 9.74 20.08
N VAL A 148 3.12 9.44 19.24
CA VAL A 148 1.74 9.93 19.41
C VAL A 148 1.12 9.38 20.70
N ARG A 149 1.36 8.11 21.04
CA ARG A 149 0.86 7.49 22.28
C ARG A 149 1.47 8.14 23.52
N GLU A 150 2.77 8.43 23.52
CA GLU A 150 3.43 9.14 24.63
C GLU A 150 2.93 10.58 24.76
N MET A 151 2.61 11.24 23.64
CA MET A 151 1.99 12.58 23.65
C MET A 151 0.54 12.56 24.14
N LEU A 152 -0.26 11.56 23.77
CA LEU A 152 -1.68 11.46 24.15
C LEU A 152 -1.88 10.96 25.58
N ARG A 153 -0.93 10.19 26.14
CA ARG A 153 -1.01 9.64 27.50
C ARG A 153 -1.31 10.70 28.57
N PRO A 154 -0.60 11.84 28.66
CA PRO A 154 -0.89 12.85 29.69
C PRO A 154 -2.28 13.49 29.51
N MET A 155 -2.72 13.74 28.26
CA MET A 155 -4.03 14.35 27.98
C MET A 155 -5.18 13.41 28.35
N LEU A 156 -5.05 12.12 28.02
CA LEU A 156 -6.03 11.11 28.39
C LEU A 156 -6.08 10.89 29.90
N ARG A 157 -4.93 10.93 30.58
CA ARG A 157 -4.87 10.81 32.04
C ARG A 157 -5.62 11.95 32.72
N GLU A 158 -5.31 13.19 32.36
CA GLU A 158 -5.98 14.37 32.93
C GLU A 158 -7.49 14.35 32.68
N TRP A 159 -7.90 13.95 31.48
CA TRP A 159 -9.31 13.80 31.14
C TRP A 159 -10.00 12.72 31.97
N LEU A 160 -9.36 11.54 32.14
CA LEU A 160 -9.88 10.46 32.96
C LEU A 160 -9.96 10.90 34.43
N ASP A 161 -8.94 11.54 34.97
CA ASP A 161 -8.94 12.05 36.34
C ASP A 161 -10.11 13.03 36.59
N ALA A 162 -10.43 13.87 35.60
CA ALA A 162 -11.53 14.82 35.68
C ALA A 162 -12.93 14.21 35.46
N LYS A 163 -13.06 13.17 34.63
CA LYS A 163 -14.37 12.63 34.22
C LYS A 163 -14.77 11.33 34.90
N LEU A 164 -13.81 10.51 35.28
CA LEU A 164 -14.04 9.18 35.85
C LEU A 164 -14.77 9.21 37.20
N PRO A 165 -14.49 10.15 38.14
CA PRO A 165 -15.19 10.21 39.42
C PRO A 165 -16.71 10.29 39.27
N GLY A 166 -17.20 11.19 38.41
CA GLY A 166 -18.65 11.34 38.20
C GLY A 166 -19.32 10.12 37.57
N ILE A 167 -18.61 9.41 36.68
CA ILE A 167 -19.12 8.16 36.08
C ILE A 167 -19.24 7.07 37.15
N VAL A 168 -18.25 6.95 38.03
CA VAL A 168 -18.24 5.97 39.11
C VAL A 168 -19.31 6.30 40.15
N GLU A 169 -19.46 7.55 40.56
CA GLU A 169 -20.51 7.98 41.49
C GLU A 169 -21.90 7.64 40.94
N ALA A 170 -22.16 7.91 39.65
CA ALA A 170 -23.43 7.56 39.02
C ALA A 170 -23.67 6.04 38.95
N MET A 171 -22.62 5.24 38.74
CA MET A 171 -22.70 3.78 38.74
C MET A 171 -22.96 3.24 40.15
N VAL A 172 -22.24 3.73 41.15
CA VAL A 172 -22.40 3.35 42.56
C VAL A 172 -23.75 3.78 43.10
N ALA A 173 -24.24 4.98 42.78
CA ALA A 173 -25.56 5.44 43.18
C ALA A 173 -26.67 4.54 42.63
N ARG A 174 -26.55 4.11 41.36
CA ARG A 174 -27.44 3.11 40.76
C ARG A 174 -27.35 1.75 41.46
N GLU A 175 -26.15 1.29 41.80
CA GLU A 175 -25.95 0.02 42.50
C GLU A 175 -26.56 0.04 43.91
N ILE A 176 -26.37 1.15 44.65
CA ILE A 176 -26.95 1.33 45.98
C ILE A 176 -28.48 1.40 45.88
N ALA A 177 -29.04 2.13 44.91
CA ALA A 177 -30.50 2.19 44.72
C ALA A 177 -31.10 0.80 44.46
N ARG A 178 -30.43 -0.01 43.63
CA ARG A 178 -30.82 -1.39 43.34
C ARG A 178 -30.78 -2.27 44.60
N ILE A 179 -29.69 -2.25 45.36
CA ILE A 179 -29.54 -3.07 46.57
C ILE A 179 -30.49 -2.59 47.69
N SER A 180 -30.72 -1.28 47.78
CA SER A 180 -31.62 -0.69 48.76
C SER A 180 -33.10 -0.90 48.45
N GLY A 181 -33.45 -1.55 47.32
CA GLY A 181 -34.83 -1.83 46.93
C GLY A 181 -35.65 -0.56 46.71
N ARG A 182 -35.02 0.51 46.23
CA ARG A 182 -35.63 1.85 46.04
C ARG A 182 -35.90 2.17 44.57
N GLU A 183 -36.15 1.14 43.76
CA GLU A 183 -36.74 1.23 42.42
C GLU A 183 -38.24 0.92 42.47
#